data_AF-W1X5E3-F1
#
_entry.id   AF-W1X5E3-F1
#
_cell.length_a   1.000
_cell.length_b   1.000
_cell.length_c   1.000
_cell.angle_alpha   90.00
_cell.angle_beta   90.00
_cell.angle_gamma   90.00
#
_symmetry.space_group_name_H-M   'P 1'
#
loop_
_entity.id
_entity.type
_entity.pdbx_description
1 polymer ?
#
loop_
_entity_poly.entity_id
_entity_poly.type
_entity_poly.pdbx_seq_one_letter_code
_entity_poly.pdbx_strand_id
1 'polypeptide(L)' 'AKKLFITQPSLSNAIRELENELNKTIFERTNRGISVTVDGAEFLGYARQVKFDIFNSSLLFILTITSFIILY' A
#
# COMPACT_ATOMS: atom_id res chain seq x y z
N ALA A 1 -13.93 9.36 -10.29
CA ALA A 1 -13.05 10.54 -10.41
C ALA A 1 -12.37 10.82 -9.07
N LYS A 2 -11.07 11.12 -9.09
CA LYS A 2 -10.25 11.80 -8.06
C LYS A 2 -10.14 11.14 -6.68
N LYS A 3 -9.07 10.38 -6.40
CA LYS A 3 -8.63 10.14 -5.00
C LYS A 3 -7.16 9.77 -4.78
N LEU A 4 -6.26 10.09 -5.70
CA LEU A 4 -4.84 10.18 -5.38
C LEU A 4 -4.47 11.66 -5.25
N PHE A 5 -5.08 12.34 -4.27
CA PHE A 5 -4.58 13.62 -3.75
C PHE A 5 -3.35 13.36 -2.87
N ILE A 6 -2.37 12.64 -3.41
CA ILE A 6 -1.10 12.45 -2.73
C ILE A 6 -0.20 13.60 -3.18
N THR A 7 -0.46 14.76 -2.60
CA THR A 7 0.44 15.92 -2.62
C THR A 7 1.02 16.15 -1.24
N GLN A 8 1.23 15.07 -0.46
CA GLN A 8 1.98 15.18 0.78
C GLN A 8 3.49 14.98 0.48
N PRO A 9 4.37 15.92 0.87
CA PRO A 9 5.81 15.84 0.58
C PRO A 9 6.47 14.56 1.09
N SER A 10 6.04 14.07 2.25
CA SER A 10 6.51 12.81 2.85
C SER A 10 6.21 11.59 1.99
N LEU A 11 5.01 11.52 1.40
CA LEU A 11 4.60 10.37 0.59
C LEU A 11 5.22 10.42 -0.81
N SER A 12 5.46 11.62 -1.36
CA SER A 12 6.23 11.76 -2.60
C SER A 12 7.69 11.32 -2.44
N ASN A 13 8.30 11.56 -1.29
CA ASN A 13 9.66 11.10 -1.00
C ASN A 13 9.70 9.59 -0.80
N ALA A 14 8.79 9.02 -0.01
CA ALA A 14 8.69 7.58 0.19
C ALA A 14 8.41 6.82 -1.13
N ILE A 15 7.55 7.37 -1.99
CA ILE A 15 7.30 6.79 -3.33
C ILE A 15 8.56 6.86 -4.18
N ARG A 16 9.31 7.97 -4.17
CA ARG A 16 10.53 8.11 -4.96
C ARG A 16 11.65 7.17 -4.48
N GLU A 17 11.80 7.00 -3.16
CA GLU A 17 12.73 6.02 -2.58
C GLU A 17 12.36 4.59 -3.01
N LEU A 18 11.08 4.25 -2.94
CA LEU A 18 10.56 2.97 -3.40
C LEU A 18 10.76 2.75 -4.92
N GLU A 19 10.51 3.76 -5.74
CA GLU A 19 10.77 3.71 -7.19
C GLU A 19 12.25 3.49 -7.50
N ASN A 20 13.15 4.10 -6.71
CA ASN A 20 14.60 3.91 -6.82
C ASN A 20 15.02 2.50 -6.39
N GLU A 21 14.49 1.98 -5.28
CA GLU A 21 14.78 0.62 -4.81
C GLU A 21 14.30 -0.45 -5.80
N LEU A 22 13.12 -0.23 -6.40
CA LEU A 22 12.53 -1.14 -7.37
C LEU A 22 13.06 -0.94 -8.80
N ASN A 23 13.84 0.11 -9.06
CA ASN A 23 14.24 0.57 -10.39
C ASN A 23 13.06 0.65 -11.39
N LYS A 24 11.88 1.01 -10.90
CA LYS A 24 10.63 1.06 -11.67
C LYS A 24 9.88 2.34 -11.36
N THR A 25 9.33 2.98 -12.40
CA THR A 25 8.44 4.12 -12.24
C THR A 25 7.02 3.62 -11.98
N ILE A 26 6.46 3.94 -10.81
CA ILE A 26 5.12 3.53 -10.38
C ILE A 26 4.10 4.61 -10.77
N PHE A 27 4.52 5.88 -10.75
CA PHE A 27 3.65 7.01 -11.08
C PHE A 27 4.26 7.88 -12.18
N GLU A 28 3.46 8.21 -13.19
CA GLU A 28 3.81 9.15 -14.25
C GLU A 28 3.03 10.46 -14.09
N ARG A 29 3.69 11.59 -14.34
CA ARG A 29 3.04 12.90 -14.34
C ARG A 29 2.61 13.26 -15.75
N THR A 30 1.32 13.42 -15.95
CA THR A 30 0.73 13.89 -17.21
C THR A 30 0.24 15.33 -17.04
N ASN A 31 0.01 16.04 -18.15
CA ASN A 31 -0.60 17.39 -18.12
C ASN A 31 -2.00 17.44 -17.48
N ARG A 32 -2.61 16.29 -17.19
CA ARG A 32 -3.92 16.15 -16.54
C ARG A 32 -3.83 15.71 -15.07
N GLY A 33 -2.62 15.47 -14.56
CA GLY A 33 -2.37 15.01 -13.18
C GLY A 33 -1.45 13.79 -13.13
N ILE A 34 -1.42 13.12 -11.97
CA ILE A 34 -0.63 11.92 -11.75
C ILE A 34 -1.43 10.70 -12.23
N SER A 35 -0.80 9.85 -13.05
CA SER A 35 -1.30 8.55 -13.48
C SER A 35 -0.41 7.44 -12.93
N VAL A 36 -0.98 6.24 -12.81
CA VAL A 36 -0.24 5.04 -12.40
C VAL A 36 0.24 4.34 -13.67
N THR A 37 1.51 3.94 -13.69
CA THR A 37 2.08 3.16 -14.81
C THR A 37 1.54 1.73 -14.80
N VAL A 38 1.76 0.97 -15.88
CA VAL A 38 1.36 -0.45 -15.93
C VAL A 38 2.06 -1.25 -14.82
N ASP A 39 3.37 -1.05 -14.66
CA ASP A 39 4.16 -1.63 -13.56
C ASP A 39 3.65 -1.19 -12.18
N GLY A 40 3.28 0.09 -12.05
CA GLY A 40 2.73 0.62 -10.81
C GLY A 40 1.38 0.02 -10.44
N ALA A 41 0.54 -0.31 -11.43
CA ALA A 41 -0.74 -0.96 -11.20
C ALA A 41 -0.56 -2.39 -10.67
N GLU A 42 0.41 -3.13 -11.21
CA GLU A 42 0.79 -4.46 -10.74
C GLU A 42 1.34 -4.40 -9.31
N PHE A 43 2.27 -3.48 -9.05
CA PHE A 43 2.84 -3.23 -7.73
C PHE A 43 1.77 -2.88 -6.69
N LEU A 44 0.82 -2.01 -7.02
CA LEU A 44 -0.32 -1.66 -6.15
C LEU A 44 -1.27 -2.84 -5.91
N GLY A 45 -1.29 -3.84 -6.81
CA GLY A 45 -1.95 -5.12 -6.59
C GLY A 45 -1.28 -5.88 -5.44
N TYR A 46 0.03 -6.11 -5.55
CA TYR A 46 0.81 -6.80 -4.52
C TYR A 46 0.80 -6.06 -3.17
N ALA A 47 0.98 -4.74 -3.17
CA ALA A 47 0.97 -3.93 -1.96
C ALA A 47 -0.37 -3.99 -1.21
N ARG A 48 -1.49 -4.09 -1.95
CA ARG A 48 -2.82 -4.28 -1.33
C ARG A 48 -2.97 -5.67 -0.72
N GLN A 49 -2.48 -6.69 -1.39
CA GLN A 49 -2.53 -8.06 -0.90
C GLN A 49 -1.71 -8.23 0.38
N VAL A 50 -0.46 -7.78 0.38
CA VAL A 50 0.42 -7.81 1.57
C VAL A 50 -0.19 -7.05 2.74
N LYS A 51 -0.78 -5.87 2.50
CA LYS A 51 -1.47 -5.10 3.56
C LYS A 51 -2.66 -5.87 4.14
N PHE A 52 -3.43 -6.54 3.30
CA PHE A 52 -4.58 -7.33 3.72
C PHE A 52 -4.13 -8.56 4.54
N ASP A 53 -3.07 -9.23 4.10
CA ASP A 53 -2.55 -10.43 4.76
C ASP A 53 -1.93 -10.12 6.13
N ILE A 54 -1.18 -9.02 6.25
CA ILE A 54 -0.61 -8.57 7.53
C ILE A 54 -1.72 -8.14 8.49
N PHE A 55 -2.73 -7.42 8.01
CA PHE A 55 -3.84 -6.97 8.84
C PHE A 55 -4.73 -8.14 9.31
N ASN A 56 -5.00 -9.11 8.43
CA ASN A 56 -5.74 -10.31 8.82
C ASN A 56 -4.96 -11.18 9.79
N SER A 57 -3.65 -11.36 9.60
CA SER A 57 -2.83 -12.17 10.51
C SER A 57 -2.78 -11.57 11.92
N SER A 58 -2.67 -10.24 12.04
CA SER A 58 -2.71 -9.56 13.34
C SER A 58 -4.09 -9.61 14.01
N LEU A 59 -5.17 -9.50 13.24
CA LEU A 59 -6.53 -9.62 13.77
C LEU A 59 -6.86 -11.06 14.22
N LEU A 60 -6.48 -12.08 13.44
CA LEU A 60 -6.64 -13.49 13.79
C LEU A 60 -5.89 -13.81 15.08
N PHE A 61 -4.68 -13.28 15.26
CA PHE A 61 -3.91 -13.45 16.50
C PHE A 61 -4.65 -12.86 17.72
N ILE A 62 -5.20 -11.65 17.61
CA ILE A 62 -6.00 -11.04 18.69
C ILE A 62 -7.25 -11.87 19.00
N LEU A 63 -7.96 -12.36 17.98
CA LEU A 63 -9.14 -13.21 18.13
C LEU A 63 -8.82 -14.54 18.81
N THR A 64 -7.65 -15.14 18.53
CA THR A 64 -7.22 -16.37 19.21
C THR A 64 -6.93 -16.13 20.69
N ILE A 65 -6.32 -14.98 21.04
CA ILE A 65 -6.02 -14.63 22.43
C ILE A 65 -7.31 -14.33 23.22
N THR A 66 -8.25 -13.56 22.66
CA THR A 66 -9.51 -13.25 23.36
C THR A 66 -10.37 -14.50 23.54
N SER A 67 -10.42 -15.39 22.55
CA SER A 67 -11.13 -16.67 22.68
C SER A 67 -10.51 -17.53 23.78
N PHE A 68 -9.18 -17.58 23.89
CA PHE A 68 -8.48 -18.32 24.94
C PHE A 68 -8.73 -17.72 26.33
N ILE A 69 -8.74 -16.39 26.47
CA ILE A 69 -9.01 -15.69 27.74
C ILE A 69 -10.47 -15.82 28.18
N ILE A 70 -11.42 -15.90 27.25
CA ILE A 70 -12.85 -16.05 27.59
C ILE A 70 -13.19 -17.51 28.00
N LEU A 71 -12.41 -18.48 27.51
CA LEU A 71 -12.58 -19.91 27.81
C LEU A 71 -11.82 -20.40 29.05
N TYR A 72 -11.08 -19.54 29.75
CA TYR A 72 -10.34 -19.81 30.99
C TYR A 72 -10.70 -18.81 32.08
#